data_AF-Q2SJ85-F1
#
_entry.id   AF-Q2SJ85-F1
#
_cell.length_a   1.000
_cell.length_b   1.000
_cell.length_c   1.000
_cell.angle_alpha   90.00
_cell.angle_beta   90.00
_cell.angle_gamma   90.00
#
_symmetry.space_group_name_H-M   'P 1'
#
loop_
_entity.id
_entity.type
_entity.pdbx_description
1 polymer ?
#
loop_
_entity_poly.entity_id
_entity_poly.type
_entity_poly.pdbx_seq_one_letter_code
_entity_poly.pdbx_strand_id
1 'polypeptide(L)'
;MITFKFPEEKEYVSHYAKKMNDSRALNILEAGEIGSEDEAEYLSRFFWRMVDKSIEDEEQGRPSLFVESNEFWNEKIMYSISGYLERQGYESIWEKVSDEQ
;
A
#
# COMPACT_ATOMS: atom_id res chain seq x y z
N MET A 1 -5.36 6.47 12.56
CA MET A 1 -5.63 5.16 11.93
C MET A 1 -5.71 5.30 10.41
N ILE A 2 -5.07 4.39 9.66
CA ILE A 2 -5.16 4.26 8.21
C ILE A 2 -6.64 4.02 7.88
N THR A 3 -7.22 4.94 7.12
CA THR A 3 -8.63 4.88 6.76
C THR A 3 -8.74 4.25 5.38
N PHE A 4 -8.97 2.94 5.33
CA PHE A 4 -9.37 2.27 4.10
C PHE A 4 -10.86 2.51 3.85
N LYS A 5 -11.21 2.81 2.60
CA LYS A 5 -12.61 3.10 2.24
C LYS A 5 -13.42 1.82 2.05
N PHE A 6 -12.77 0.76 1.59
CA PHE A 6 -13.34 -0.58 1.43
C PHE A 6 -12.54 -1.61 2.26
N PRO A 7 -13.19 -2.56 2.94
CA PRO A 7 -12.50 -3.66 3.63
C PRO A 7 -11.51 -4.41 2.73
N GLU A 8 -11.86 -4.56 1.45
CA GLU A 8 -11.09 -5.22 0.41
C GLU A 8 -9.74 -4.53 0.14
N GLU A 9 -9.64 -3.21 0.36
CA GLU A 9 -8.35 -2.50 0.28
C GLU A 9 -7.37 -3.09 1.29
N LYS A 10 -7.80 -3.26 2.55
CA LYS A 10 -6.94 -3.84 3.59
C LYS A 10 -6.55 -5.27 3.25
N GLU A 11 -7.47 -6.06 2.71
CA GLU A 11 -7.20 -7.43 2.28
C GLU A 11 -6.19 -7.49 1.14
N TYR A 12 -6.33 -6.61 0.13
CA TYR A 12 -5.40 -6.51 -1.00
C TYR A 12 -3.99 -6.13 -0.55
N VAL A 13 -3.88 -5.07 0.24
CA VAL A 13 -2.59 -4.60 0.77
C VAL A 13 -1.94 -5.68 1.64
N SER A 14 -2.73 -6.37 2.47
CA SER A 14 -2.26 -7.49 3.30
C SER A 14 -1.86 -8.71 2.48
N HIS A 15 -2.55 -8.99 1.36
CA HIS A 15 -2.21 -10.07 0.44
C HIS A 15 -0.80 -9.87 -0.12
N TYR A 16 -0.51 -8.68 -0.64
CA TYR A 16 0.81 -8.38 -1.19
C TYR A 16 1.90 -8.31 -0.13
N ALA A 17 1.61 -7.79 1.07
CA ALA A 17 2.56 -7.83 2.18
C ALA A 17 2.94 -9.28 2.57
N LYS A 18 1.97 -10.20 2.64
CA LYS A 18 2.23 -11.64 2.85
C LYS A 18 3.01 -12.25 1.69
N LYS A 19 2.62 -11.94 0.46
CA LYS A 19 3.25 -12.47 -0.76
C LYS A 19 4.72 -12.08 -0.89
N MET A 20 5.08 -10.88 -0.43
CA MET A 20 6.45 -10.38 -0.41
C MET A 20 7.22 -10.79 0.86
N ASN A 21 6.62 -11.55 1.78
CA ASN A 21 7.15 -11.84 3.12
C ASN A 21 7.55 -10.57 3.89
N ASP A 22 6.78 -9.48 3.71
CA ASP A 22 7.04 -8.19 4.33
C ASP A 22 6.32 -8.09 5.67
N SER A 23 6.94 -8.65 6.71
CA SER A 23 6.39 -8.64 8.07
C SER A 23 6.26 -7.23 8.66
N ARG A 24 7.11 -6.30 8.23
CA ARG A 24 7.08 -4.92 8.73
C ARG A 24 5.86 -4.18 8.17
N ALA A 25 5.58 -4.32 6.89
CA ALA A 25 4.36 -3.79 6.29
C ALA A 25 3.11 -4.40 6.95
N LEU A 26 3.10 -5.72 7.18
CA LEU A 26 1.99 -6.36 7.88
C LEU A 26 1.77 -5.78 9.28
N ASN A 27 2.83 -5.60 10.06
CA ASN A 27 2.71 -5.03 11.40
C ASN A 27 2.14 -3.60 11.37
N ILE A 28 2.56 -2.76 10.42
CA ILE A 28 2.01 -1.40 10.25
C ILE A 28 0.52 -1.45 9.89
N LEU A 29 0.12 -2.35 8.98
CA LEU A 29 -1.28 -2.52 8.55
C LEU A 29 -2.19 -3.11 9.65
N GLU A 30 -1.63 -3.97 10.49
CA GLU A 30 -2.32 -4.57 11.64
C GLU A 30 -2.47 -3.57 12.78
N ALA A 31 -1.41 -2.81 13.12
CA ALA A 31 -1.47 -1.68 14.04
C ALA A 31 -2.47 -0.63 13.55
N GLY A 32 -2.54 -0.44 12.23
CA GLY A 32 -3.46 0.48 11.59
C GLY A 32 -3.08 1.94 11.81
N GLU A 33 -1.90 2.23 12.34
CA GLU A 33 -1.37 3.59 12.49
C GLU A 33 0.15 3.57 12.39
N ILE A 34 0.71 4.70 11.96
CA ILE A 34 2.15 4.95 11.97
C ILE A 34 2.48 5.94 13.08
N GLY A 35 3.59 5.71 13.79
CA GLY A 35 4.07 6.54 14.89
C GLY A 35 5.36 7.29 14.58
N SER A 36 5.95 7.11 13.40
CA SER A 36 7.23 7.70 13.04
C SER A 36 7.36 8.00 11.55
N GLU A 37 8.27 8.93 11.21
CA GLU A 37 8.66 9.22 9.83
C GLU A 37 9.23 7.99 9.11
N ASP A 38 9.96 7.13 9.83
CA ASP A 38 10.51 5.87 9.29
C ASP A 38 9.39 4.90 8.89
N GLU A 39 8.33 4.77 9.70
CA GLU A 39 7.15 4.00 9.31
C GLU A 39 6.36 4.64 8.16
N ALA A 40 6.29 5.98 8.12
CA ALA A 40 5.69 6.70 7.00
C ALA A 40 6.43 6.41 5.68
N GLU A 41 7.76 6.55 5.67
CA GLU A 41 8.60 6.26 4.52
C GLU A 41 8.48 4.79 4.11
N TYR A 42 8.49 3.88 5.09
CA TYR A 42 8.34 2.46 4.84
C TYR A 42 7.00 2.11 4.18
N LEU A 43 5.89 2.67 4.68
CA LEU A 43 4.56 2.46 4.12
C LEU A 43 4.45 2.99 2.69
N SER A 44 5.01 4.18 2.42
CA SER A 44 5.07 4.76 1.07
C SER A 44 5.84 3.87 0.10
N ARG A 45 7.04 3.40 0.49
CA ARG A 45 7.86 2.51 -0.35
C ARG A 45 7.22 1.14 -0.53
N PHE A 46 6.53 0.65 0.50
CA PHE A 46 5.77 -0.58 0.42
C PHE A 46 4.65 -0.49 -0.61
N PHE A 47 3.91 0.63 -0.66
CA PHE A 47 2.86 0.84 -1.65
C PHE A 47 3.38 0.67 -3.09
N TRP A 48 4.50 1.31 -3.42
CA TRP A 48 5.07 1.21 -4.78
C TRP A 48 5.59 -0.19 -5.11
N ARG A 49 6.25 -0.86 -4.16
CA ARG A 49 6.62 -2.29 -4.33
C ARG A 49 5.41 -3.19 -4.54
N MET A 50 4.29 -2.89 -3.89
CA MET A 50 3.02 -3.60 -4.11
C MET A 50 2.50 -3.35 -5.53
N VAL A 51 2.53 -2.11 -6.03
CA VAL A 51 2.15 -1.77 -7.41
C VAL A 51 2.99 -2.58 -8.40
N ASP A 52 4.31 -2.54 -8.29
CA ASP A 52 5.22 -3.31 -9.15
C ASP A 52 4.89 -4.80 -9.14
N LYS A 53 4.68 -5.35 -7.94
CA LYS A 53 4.37 -6.78 -7.80
C LYS A 53 3.03 -7.14 -8.44
N SER A 54 2.05 -6.26 -8.35
CA SER A 54 0.73 -6.47 -8.96
C SER A 54 0.80 -6.46 -10.49
N ILE A 55 1.64 -5.59 -11.06
CA ILE A 55 1.88 -5.56 -12.51
C ILE A 55 2.58 -6.85 -12.94
N GLU A 56 3.62 -7.28 -12.22
CA GLU A 56 4.33 -8.53 -12.51
C GLU A 56 3.38 -9.75 -12.49
N ASP A 57 2.45 -9.79 -11.53
CA ASP A 57 1.46 -10.87 -11.44
C ASP A 57 0.50 -10.89 -12.64
N GLU A 58 0.09 -9.71 -13.10
CA GLU A 58 -0.78 -9.56 -14.27
C GLU A 58 -0.05 -9.99 -15.56
N GLU A 59 1.19 -9.56 -15.75
CA GLU A 59 2.05 -9.95 -16.88
C GLU A 59 2.32 -11.46 -16.92
N GLN A 60 2.44 -12.09 -15.76
CA GLN A 60 2.61 -13.53 -15.63
C GLN A 60 1.30 -14.33 -15.76
N GLY A 61 0.17 -13.64 -15.98
CA GLY A 61 -1.16 -14.25 -16.09
C GLY A 61 -1.59 -14.97 -14.82
N ARG A 62 -1.13 -14.50 -13.65
CA ARG A 62 -1.52 -15.12 -12.38
C ARG A 62 -2.98 -14.80 -12.07
N PRO A 63 -3.76 -15.77 -11.58
CA PRO A 63 -5.14 -15.53 -11.21
C PRO A 63 -5.22 -14.52 -10.06
N SER A 64 -6.02 -13.47 -10.25
CA SER A 64 -6.36 -12.53 -9.18
C SER A 64 -7.35 -13.18 -8.21
N LEU A 65 -7.13 -12.94 -6.91
CA LEU A 65 -8.09 -13.29 -5.86
C LEU A 65 -9.20 -12.25 -5.70
N PHE A 66 -9.07 -11.11 -6.39
CA PHE A 66 -9.94 -9.96 -6.29
C PHE A 66 -10.78 -9.81 -7.56
N VAL A 67 -12.01 -9.32 -7.40
CA VAL A 67 -12.97 -9.16 -8.51
C VAL A 67 -12.51 -8.08 -9.49
N GLU A 68 -12.00 -6.97 -8.98
CA GLU A 68 -11.52 -5.84 -9.77
C GLU A 68 -10.03 -5.99 -10.15
N SER A 69 -9.59 -5.21 -11.14
CA SER A 69 -8.20 -5.23 -11.63
C SER A 69 -7.18 -4.73 -10.61
N ASN A 70 -5.91 -5.08 -10.81
CA ASN A 70 -4.82 -4.57 -9.99
C ASN A 70 -4.73 -3.03 -10.08
N GLU A 71 -4.90 -2.45 -11.28
CA GLU A 71 -4.95 -1.00 -11.49
C GLU A 71 -6.03 -0.33 -10.63
N PHE A 72 -7.25 -0.89 -10.62
CA PHE A 72 -8.35 -0.38 -9.82
C PHE A 72 -7.99 -0.34 -8.33
N TRP A 73 -7.47 -1.44 -7.78
CA TRP A 73 -7.09 -1.50 -6.37
C TRP A 73 -5.93 -0.58 -6.04
N ASN A 74 -4.90 -0.53 -6.90
CA ASN A 74 -3.76 0.35 -6.72
C ASN A 74 -4.20 1.82 -6.62
N GLU A 75 -5.13 2.27 -7.47
CA GLU A 75 -5.69 3.62 -7.41
C GLU A 75 -6.42 3.89 -6.07
N LYS A 76 -7.29 2.97 -5.63
CA LYS A 76 -8.03 3.15 -4.36
C LYS A 76 -7.09 3.18 -3.15
N ILE A 77 -6.13 2.27 -3.13
CA ILE A 77 -5.15 2.20 -2.05
C ILE A 77 -4.26 3.43 -2.06
N MET A 78 -3.87 3.94 -3.24
CA MET A 78 -3.10 5.17 -3.35
C MET A 78 -3.81 6.32 -2.64
N TYR A 79 -5.11 6.54 -2.92
CA TYR A 79 -5.89 7.58 -2.26
C TYR A 79 -6.02 7.36 -0.74
N SER A 80 -6.22 6.12 -0.30
CA SER A 80 -6.33 5.81 1.14
C SER A 80 -5.02 6.05 1.88
N ILE A 81 -3.88 5.63 1.32
CA ILE A 81 -2.55 5.79 1.92
C ILE A 81 -2.08 7.25 1.85
N SER A 82 -2.13 7.89 0.69
CA SER A 82 -1.66 9.27 0.53
C SER A 82 -2.46 10.23 1.40
N GLY A 83 -3.79 10.12 1.38
CA GLY A 83 -4.66 10.94 2.23
C GLY A 83 -4.46 10.64 3.72
N TYR A 84 -4.11 9.41 4.10
CA TYR A 84 -3.74 9.11 5.49
C TYR A 84 -2.43 9.81 5.88
N LEU A 85 -1.38 9.69 5.07
CA LEU A 85 -0.08 10.30 5.33
C LEU A 85 -0.18 11.82 5.42
N GLU A 86 -0.93 12.45 4.52
CA GLU A 86 -1.23 13.88 4.54
C GLU A 86 -1.87 14.29 5.88
N ARG A 87 -2.92 13.60 6.32
CA ARG A 87 -3.60 13.86 7.61
C ARG A 87 -2.71 13.64 8.83
N GLN A 88 -1.60 12.91 8.70
CA GLN A 88 -0.62 12.71 9.76
C GLN A 88 0.58 13.68 9.66
N GLY A 89 0.62 14.55 8.65
CA GLY A 89 1.71 15.50 8.45
C GLY A 89 2.93 14.91 7.73
N TYR A 90 2.77 13.76 7.06
CA TYR A 90 3.84 13.08 6.32
C TYR A 90 3.69 13.20 4.79
N GLU A 91 2.96 14.22 4.30
CA GLU A 91 2.77 14.49 2.87
C GLU A 91 4.10 14.61 2.12
N SER A 92 5.08 15.36 2.67
CA SER A 92 6.39 15.53 2.06
C SER A 92 7.18 14.23 1.92
N ILE A 93 6.98 13.26 2.82
CA ILE A 93 7.58 11.92 2.72
C ILE A 93 6.91 11.14 1.59
N TRP A 94 5.59 11.21 1.49
CA TRP A 94 4.84 10.59 0.40
C TRP A 94 5.28 11.14 -0.97
N GLU A 95 5.33 12.48 -1.12
CA GLU A 95 5.78 13.14 -2.35
C GLU A 95 7.21 12.71 -2.71
N LYS A 96 8.15 12.82 -1.77
CA LYS A 96 9.55 12.42 -1.99
C LYS A 96 9.66 10.98 -2.48
N VAL A 97 8.99 10.04 -1.83
CA VAL A 97 9.06 8.62 -2.22
C VAL A 97 8.40 8.38 -3.58
N SER A 98 7.32 9.09 -3.88
CA SER A 98 6.58 8.97 -5.14
C SER A 98 7.36 9.55 -6.33
N ASP A 99 8.11 10.63 -6.12
CA ASP A 99 8.99 11.23 -7.14
C ASP A 99 10.20 10.32 -7.49
N GLU A 100 10.53 9.36 -6.65
CA GLU A 100 11.61 8.40 -6.86
C GLU A 100 11.21 7.18 -7.73
N GLN A 101 9.93 7.05 -8.10
CA GLN A 101 9.39 5.88 -8.84
C GLN A 101 9.30 6.10 -10.36
#